data_AF-A0A0M3J2E2-F1
#
_entry.id   AF-A0A0M3J2E2-F1
#
_cell.length_a   1.000
_cell.length_b   1.000
_cell.length_c   1.000
_cell.angle_alpha   90.00
_cell.angle_beta   90.00
_cell.angle_gamma   90.00
#
_symmetry.space_group_name_H-M   'P 1'
#
loop_
_entity.id
_entity.type
_entity.pdbx_description
1 polymer ?
#
loop_
_entity_poly.entity_id
_entity_poly.type
_entity_poly.pdbx_seq_one_letter_code
_entity_poly.pdbx_strand_id
1 'polypeptide(L)'
;LCAMRVEGIYEAQVPIEFRAILELGSCCKLKTDRSSTFTMTSVNLEQLEAVTDAEYLPEKSIRSAYYYEYRQDKFCVIAVINTAANDAIIVGVNMEFPNVTKIYDNEKAALEGTAVTPLLERKPTVNFNTFQCATVKEAQNTVDKYLRAIRQVDTQPMFIAVHSNEQTSALMKGVQSLKEFPLVRIHCPEPTNLFSALDWQRNVPRRIIKHYFNSFVYLHDYVQYSRYLRIPLGNVPADISLFAADLFYARHLTKFGHVLWISPLIRPDLGGKELDDWRIGSDWNYSAVTDRPPAIVNHSRLSLSCSGFFD
;
A
#
# COMPACT_ATOMS: atom_id res chain seq x y z
N LEU A 1 28.49 16.89 20.64
CA LEU A 1 28.91 17.17 19.24
C LEU A 1 28.57 18.62 18.84
N CYS A 2 28.91 19.60 19.69
CA CYS A 2 28.82 21.02 19.35
C CYS A 2 30.24 21.60 19.38
N ALA A 3 30.85 21.75 18.21
CA ALA A 3 31.97 22.66 18.04
C ALA A 3 31.40 24.03 17.63
N MET A 4 32.05 25.14 18.02
CA MET A 4 31.64 26.54 17.80
C MET A 4 31.35 26.96 16.32
N ARG A 5 31.33 26.03 15.37
CA ARG A 5 31.13 26.28 13.93
C ARG A 5 29.91 25.58 13.33
N VAL A 6 29.21 24.73 14.07
CA VAL A 6 28.03 24.00 13.56
C VAL A 6 26.80 24.53 14.27
N GLU A 7 25.89 25.16 13.52
CA GLU A 7 24.66 25.76 14.05
C GLU A 7 23.62 24.70 14.49
N GLY A 8 23.54 23.62 13.72
CA GLY A 8 22.59 22.52 13.91
C GLY A 8 22.87 21.39 12.92
N ILE A 9 22.28 20.22 13.17
CA ILE A 9 22.38 19.06 12.28
C ILE A 9 21.02 18.89 11.61
N TYR A 10 20.90 19.38 10.38
CA TYR A 10 19.65 19.29 9.63
C TYR A 10 19.50 17.96 8.88
N GLU A 11 18.27 17.67 8.47
CA GLU A 11 17.87 16.44 7.79
C GLU A 11 18.18 15.16 8.58
N ALA A 12 18.31 15.29 9.90
CA ALA A 12 18.53 14.18 10.81
C ALA A 12 17.27 13.31 10.94
N GLN A 13 16.10 13.87 10.64
CA GLN A 13 14.80 13.23 10.81
C GLN A 13 14.15 12.75 9.51
N VAL A 14 14.80 12.93 8.35
CA VAL A 14 14.22 12.47 7.06
C VAL A 14 14.11 10.94 7.07
N PRO A 15 12.91 10.37 6.90
CA PRO A 15 12.74 8.92 6.85
C PRO A 15 13.56 8.30 5.71
N ILE A 16 14.27 7.21 5.99
CA ILE A 16 15.15 6.55 5.01
C ILE A 16 14.40 6.10 3.75
N GLU A 17 13.15 5.65 3.90
CA GLU A 17 12.29 5.26 2.78
C GLU A 17 11.97 6.47 1.89
N PHE A 18 11.64 7.61 2.49
CA PHE A 18 11.37 8.84 1.76
C PHE A 18 12.63 9.36 1.06
N ARG A 19 13.80 9.31 1.72
CA ARG A 19 15.09 9.68 1.12
C ARG A 19 15.42 8.80 -0.08
N ALA A 20 15.21 7.48 0.03
CA ALA A 20 15.42 6.55 -1.08
C ALA A 20 14.49 6.86 -2.27
N ILE A 21 13.21 7.15 -2.02
CA ILE A 21 12.26 7.56 -3.07
C ILE A 21 12.66 8.89 -3.71
N LEU A 22 13.13 9.84 -2.91
CA LEU A 22 13.54 11.15 -3.36
C LEU A 22 14.74 11.08 -4.31
N GLU A 23 15.76 10.29 -3.95
CA GLU A 23 17.02 10.16 -4.68
C GLU A 23 16.95 9.19 -5.86
N LEU A 24 16.34 8.01 -5.68
CA LEU A 24 16.35 6.93 -6.67
C LEU A 24 15.09 6.88 -7.54
N GLY A 25 13.94 7.28 -6.99
CA GLY A 25 12.65 7.18 -7.65
C GLY A 25 12.19 5.72 -7.88
N SER A 26 11.51 5.47 -9.00
CA SER A 26 10.91 4.17 -9.33
C SER A 26 11.85 3.21 -10.08
N CYS A 27 12.87 3.73 -10.75
CA CYS A 27 13.83 2.97 -11.55
C CYS A 27 15.25 3.36 -11.14
N CYS A 28 16.07 2.39 -10.79
CA CYS A 28 17.48 2.60 -10.46
C CYS A 28 18.37 1.49 -11.01
N LYS A 29 19.66 1.79 -11.16
CA LYS A 29 20.69 0.82 -11.57
C LYS A 29 21.94 0.98 -10.69
N LEU A 30 22.85 0.02 -10.76
CA LEU A 30 24.16 0.13 -10.12
C LEU A 30 25.03 1.16 -10.87
N LYS A 31 25.72 2.03 -10.14
CA LYS A 31 26.65 3.05 -10.67
C LYS A 31 27.83 2.45 -11.45
N THR A 32 28.19 1.20 -11.17
CA THR A 32 29.29 0.51 -11.85
C THR A 32 28.80 -0.82 -12.38
N ASP A 33 29.13 -1.10 -13.65
CA ASP A 33 28.96 -2.41 -14.29
C ASP A 33 29.97 -3.44 -13.74
N ARG A 34 29.96 -3.65 -12.42
CA ARG A 34 30.56 -4.86 -11.87
C ARG A 34 29.63 -6.01 -12.21
N SER A 35 29.80 -6.51 -13.43
CA SER A 35 29.36 -7.83 -13.88
C SER A 35 30.09 -8.89 -13.04
N SER A 36 29.72 -9.00 -11.77
CA SER A 36 30.24 -10.03 -10.87
C SER A 36 29.12 -10.42 -9.92
N THR A 37 28.47 -11.53 -10.30
CA THR A 37 27.67 -12.44 -9.49
C THR A 37 26.40 -11.86 -8.84
N PHE A 38 25.26 -12.35 -9.33
CA PHE A 38 23.89 -12.30 -8.77
C PHE A 38 23.76 -12.90 -7.35
N THR A 39 24.82 -12.88 -6.54
CA THR A 39 24.90 -13.42 -5.17
C THR A 39 24.88 -12.34 -4.10
N MET A 40 24.82 -11.06 -4.46
CA MET A 40 24.69 -9.97 -3.48
C MET A 40 23.25 -9.96 -2.91
N THR A 41 23.13 -10.29 -1.63
CA THR A 41 21.85 -10.22 -0.88
C THR A 41 21.51 -8.81 -0.39
N SER A 42 22.44 -7.86 -0.53
CA SER A 42 22.27 -6.45 -0.15
C SER A 42 23.12 -5.53 -1.02
N VAL A 43 22.62 -4.31 -1.24
CA VAL A 43 23.28 -3.23 -1.99
C VAL A 43 23.16 -1.95 -1.18
N ASN A 44 24.24 -1.19 -1.05
CA ASN A 44 24.18 0.11 -0.38
C ASN A 44 23.50 1.15 -1.28
N LEU A 45 22.66 2.01 -0.73
CA LEU A 45 21.95 3.06 -1.49
C LEU A 45 22.90 3.94 -2.32
N GLU A 46 24.08 4.24 -1.79
CA GLU A 46 25.11 5.03 -2.47
C GLU A 46 25.65 4.39 -3.76
N GLN A 47 25.49 3.08 -3.93
CA GLN A 47 25.89 2.33 -5.12
C GLN A 47 24.83 2.36 -6.22
N LEU A 48 23.64 2.87 -5.92
CA LEU A 48 22.53 3.00 -6.85
C LEU A 48 22.45 4.42 -7.41
N GLU A 49 22.01 4.51 -8.66
CA GLU A 49 21.66 5.78 -9.29
C GLU A 49 20.29 5.67 -9.96
N ALA A 50 19.55 6.78 -9.95
CA ALA A 50 18.25 6.88 -10.61
C ALA A 50 18.39 6.71 -12.13
N VAL A 51 17.39 6.09 -12.74
CA VAL A 51 17.27 5.94 -14.19
C VAL A 51 16.01 6.69 -14.63
N THR A 52 16.18 7.75 -15.41
CA THR A 52 15.07 8.63 -15.82
C THR A 52 14.36 8.18 -17.09
N ASP A 53 15.04 7.40 -17.93
CA ASP A 53 14.60 7.10 -19.29
C ASP A 53 13.98 5.70 -19.41
N ALA A 54 13.98 4.93 -18.32
CA ALA A 54 13.38 3.61 -18.27
C ALA A 54 11.85 3.71 -18.08
N GLU A 55 11.10 2.92 -18.85
CA GLU A 55 9.67 2.76 -18.60
C GLU A 55 9.45 1.93 -17.32
N TYR A 56 8.89 2.56 -16.29
CA TYR A 56 8.55 1.87 -15.05
C TYR A 56 7.29 0.99 -15.24
N LEU A 57 7.45 -0.31 -14.99
CA LEU A 57 6.40 -1.34 -15.09
C LEU A 57 5.64 -1.27 -16.43
N PRO A 58 6.25 -1.64 -17.57
CA PRO A 58 5.54 -1.73 -18.85
C PRO A 58 4.30 -2.61 -18.76
N GLU A 59 3.34 -2.44 -19.67
CA GLU A 59 2.16 -3.30 -19.68
C GLU A 59 2.54 -4.79 -19.70
N LYS A 60 1.87 -5.59 -18.87
CA LYS A 60 2.08 -7.04 -18.74
C LYS A 60 3.48 -7.44 -18.22
N SER A 61 4.21 -6.52 -17.60
CA SER A 61 5.57 -6.78 -17.12
C SER A 61 5.66 -7.60 -15.83
N ILE A 62 4.65 -7.52 -14.95
CA ILE A 62 4.66 -8.23 -13.66
C ILE A 62 3.32 -8.90 -13.37
N ARG A 63 3.41 -10.11 -12.83
CA ARG A 63 2.27 -10.93 -12.40
C ARG A 63 1.84 -10.53 -11.00
N SER A 64 0.57 -10.75 -10.69
CA SER A 64 0.01 -10.38 -9.38
C SER A 64 -0.84 -11.48 -8.78
N ALA A 65 -0.71 -11.64 -7.48
CA ALA A 65 -1.71 -12.29 -6.64
C ALA A 65 -2.45 -11.24 -5.81
N TYR A 66 -3.66 -11.56 -5.39
CA TYR A 66 -4.46 -10.71 -4.52
C TYR A 66 -4.60 -11.36 -3.15
N TYR A 67 -4.29 -10.63 -2.11
CA TYR A 67 -4.43 -11.04 -0.71
C TYR A 67 -5.47 -10.14 -0.05
N TYR A 68 -6.49 -10.76 0.53
CA TYR A 68 -7.47 -10.10 1.37
C TYR A 68 -7.38 -10.66 2.79
N GLU A 69 -7.35 -9.79 3.79
CA GLU A 69 -7.66 -10.17 5.17
C GLU A 69 -8.67 -9.18 5.73
N TYR A 70 -9.63 -9.70 6.48
CA TYR A 70 -10.37 -8.86 7.40
C TYR A 70 -10.46 -9.55 8.76
N ARG A 71 -10.12 -8.80 9.81
CA ARG A 71 -10.16 -9.27 11.20
C ARG A 71 -11.04 -8.37 12.06
N GLN A 72 -11.93 -8.97 12.83
CA GLN A 72 -12.70 -8.29 13.86
C GLN A 72 -12.95 -9.28 15.01
N ASP A 73 -12.45 -8.93 16.20
CA ASP A 73 -12.46 -9.76 17.41
C ASP A 73 -11.90 -11.18 17.17
N LYS A 74 -12.76 -12.21 17.28
CA LYS A 74 -12.41 -13.61 17.07
C LYS A 74 -12.60 -14.09 15.63
N PHE A 75 -13.24 -13.27 14.80
CA PHE A 75 -13.52 -13.58 13.41
C PHE A 75 -12.39 -13.08 12.52
N CYS A 76 -11.98 -13.94 11.60
CA CYS A 76 -10.98 -13.62 10.61
C CYS A 76 -11.31 -14.36 9.33
N VAL A 77 -11.16 -13.67 8.20
CA VAL A 77 -11.19 -14.26 6.88
C VAL A 77 -9.93 -13.86 6.15
N ILE A 78 -9.29 -14.83 5.49
CA ILE A 78 -8.12 -14.59 4.66
C ILE A 78 -8.37 -15.23 3.30
N ALA A 79 -8.22 -14.48 2.22
CA ALA A 79 -8.30 -15.00 0.86
C ALA A 79 -7.02 -14.69 0.10
N VAL A 80 -6.56 -15.64 -0.69
CA VAL A 80 -5.48 -15.44 -1.65
C VAL A 80 -5.96 -15.92 -3.01
N ILE A 81 -5.95 -15.03 -4.00
CA ILE A 81 -6.31 -15.33 -5.40
C ILE A 81 -5.04 -15.18 -6.23
N ASN A 82 -4.49 -16.30 -6.68
CA ASN A 82 -3.31 -16.32 -7.52
C ASN A 82 -3.72 -16.24 -8.98
N THR A 83 -3.53 -15.06 -9.55
CA THR A 83 -3.95 -14.84 -10.93
C THR A 83 -3.02 -15.45 -11.98
N ALA A 84 -1.84 -15.93 -11.60
CA ALA A 84 -0.94 -16.60 -12.54
C ALA A 84 -1.33 -18.06 -12.77
N ALA A 85 -1.79 -18.77 -11.73
CA ALA A 85 -2.18 -20.17 -11.80
C ALA A 85 -3.70 -20.41 -11.78
N ASN A 86 -4.51 -19.33 -11.76
CA ASN A 86 -5.98 -19.38 -11.77
C ASN A 86 -6.56 -20.22 -10.63
N ASP A 87 -5.92 -20.17 -9.47
CA ASP A 87 -6.33 -20.85 -8.26
C ASP A 87 -6.45 -19.86 -7.10
N ALA A 88 -7.28 -20.20 -6.14
CA ALA A 88 -7.51 -19.37 -4.97
C ALA A 88 -7.81 -20.22 -3.74
N ILE A 89 -7.45 -19.68 -2.58
CA ILE A 89 -7.90 -20.18 -1.29
C ILE A 89 -8.70 -19.11 -0.55
N ILE A 90 -9.74 -19.52 0.15
CA ILE A 90 -10.45 -18.68 1.12
C ILE A 90 -10.54 -19.45 2.43
N VAL A 91 -10.00 -18.86 3.50
CA VAL A 91 -9.88 -19.47 4.82
C VAL A 91 -10.66 -18.63 5.82
N GLY A 92 -11.63 -19.25 6.50
CA GLY A 92 -12.51 -18.61 7.47
C GLY A 92 -12.31 -19.19 8.87
N VAL A 93 -12.23 -18.33 9.89
CA VAL A 93 -12.22 -18.76 11.29
C VAL A 93 -13.65 -18.95 11.78
N ASN A 94 -14.03 -20.19 12.10
CA ASN A 94 -15.39 -20.59 12.47
C ASN A 94 -16.46 -20.14 11.46
N MET A 95 -16.09 -20.14 10.16
CA MET A 95 -16.96 -19.74 9.06
C MET A 95 -16.92 -20.80 7.96
N GLU A 96 -18.10 -21.21 7.52
CA GLU A 96 -18.29 -21.95 6.28
C GLU A 96 -18.64 -20.99 5.15
N PHE A 97 -18.26 -21.37 3.93
CA PHE A 97 -18.50 -20.56 2.75
C PHE A 97 -19.58 -21.22 1.88
N PRO A 98 -20.51 -20.43 1.32
CA PRO A 98 -21.40 -20.91 0.26
C PRO A 98 -20.59 -21.22 -1.02
N ASN A 99 -21.25 -21.59 -2.10
CA ASN A 99 -20.59 -21.83 -3.39
C ASN A 99 -19.92 -20.55 -3.92
N VAL A 100 -18.64 -20.38 -3.61
CA VAL A 100 -17.82 -19.20 -3.95
C VAL A 100 -17.67 -19.07 -5.47
N THR A 101 -17.53 -20.18 -6.19
CA THR A 101 -17.44 -20.18 -7.66
C THR A 101 -18.68 -19.53 -8.27
N LYS A 102 -19.88 -19.90 -7.80
CA LYS A 102 -21.13 -19.28 -8.25
C LYS A 102 -21.19 -17.79 -7.92
N ILE A 103 -20.69 -17.37 -6.76
CA ILE A 103 -20.61 -15.95 -6.39
C ILE A 103 -19.66 -15.22 -7.34
N TYR A 104 -18.51 -15.81 -7.64
CA TYR A 104 -17.53 -15.26 -8.57
C TYR A 104 -18.12 -15.05 -9.96
N ASP A 105 -18.81 -16.05 -10.50
CA ASP A 105 -19.42 -15.98 -11.82
C ASP A 105 -20.52 -14.91 -11.88
N ASN A 106 -21.36 -14.81 -10.83
CA ASN A 106 -22.40 -13.79 -10.75
C ASN A 106 -21.81 -12.37 -10.69
N GLU A 107 -20.77 -12.15 -9.87
CA GLU A 107 -20.12 -10.84 -9.77
C GLU A 107 -19.34 -10.48 -11.03
N LYS A 108 -18.76 -11.48 -11.70
CA LYS A 108 -18.12 -11.29 -13.01
C LYS A 108 -19.14 -10.88 -14.07
N ALA A 109 -20.28 -11.57 -14.16
CA ALA A 109 -21.35 -11.24 -15.10
C ALA A 109 -21.91 -9.83 -14.86
N ALA A 110 -21.99 -9.39 -13.60
CA ALA A 110 -22.42 -8.04 -13.26
C ALA A 110 -21.45 -6.93 -13.70
N LEU A 111 -20.19 -7.27 -14.03
CA LEU A 111 -19.18 -6.33 -14.50
C LEU A 111 -19.04 -6.31 -16.04
N GLU A 112 -19.80 -7.13 -16.76
CA GLU A 112 -19.83 -7.11 -18.23
C GLU A 112 -20.36 -5.76 -18.75
N GLY A 113 -19.64 -5.16 -19.70
CA GLY A 113 -20.00 -3.85 -20.28
C GLY A 113 -19.60 -2.63 -19.44
N THR A 114 -18.83 -2.82 -18.37
CA THR A 114 -18.29 -1.72 -17.56
C THR A 114 -16.86 -1.35 -17.99
N ALA A 115 -16.35 -0.21 -17.50
CA ALA A 115 -14.95 0.19 -17.74
C ALA A 115 -13.91 -0.82 -17.21
N VAL A 116 -14.33 -1.74 -16.32
CA VAL A 116 -13.47 -2.79 -15.75
C VAL A 116 -13.34 -3.98 -16.70
N THR A 117 -14.29 -4.18 -17.64
CA THR A 117 -14.33 -5.36 -18.53
C THR A 117 -13.02 -5.61 -19.29
N PRO A 118 -12.37 -4.61 -19.94
CA PRO A 118 -11.10 -4.83 -20.62
C PRO A 118 -9.94 -5.23 -19.69
N LEU A 119 -10.03 -4.85 -18.41
CA LEU A 119 -9.07 -5.25 -17.38
C LEU A 119 -9.32 -6.69 -16.90
N LEU A 120 -10.58 -7.15 -16.93
CA LEU A 120 -11.02 -8.50 -16.54
C LEU A 120 -10.79 -9.54 -17.64
N GLU A 121 -10.96 -9.19 -18.91
CA GLU A 121 -10.72 -10.06 -20.08
C GLU A 121 -9.31 -10.67 -20.08
N ARG A 122 -8.38 -10.07 -19.34
CA ARG A 122 -7.01 -10.55 -19.20
C ARG A 122 -6.87 -11.80 -18.33
N LYS A 123 -7.85 -12.19 -17.48
CA LYS A 123 -7.64 -13.19 -16.40
C LYS A 123 -8.87 -14.12 -16.17
N PRO A 124 -8.77 -15.44 -16.45
CA PRO A 124 -9.91 -16.35 -16.58
C PRO A 124 -10.29 -17.09 -15.29
N THR A 125 -11.34 -17.90 -15.39
CA THR A 125 -11.93 -18.83 -14.41
C THR A 125 -10.99 -19.23 -13.28
N VAL A 126 -11.39 -18.98 -12.02
CA VAL A 126 -10.59 -19.25 -10.84
C VAL A 126 -11.11 -20.49 -10.11
N ASN A 127 -10.21 -21.41 -9.77
CA ASN A 127 -10.51 -22.59 -8.96
C ASN A 127 -10.41 -22.25 -7.47
N PHE A 128 -11.54 -22.15 -6.79
CA PHE A 128 -11.60 -21.80 -5.36
C PHE A 128 -11.57 -23.05 -4.47
N ASN A 129 -10.65 -23.05 -3.50
CA ASN A 129 -10.64 -23.98 -2.39
C ASN A 129 -10.97 -23.24 -1.09
N THR A 130 -12.00 -23.69 -0.37
CA THR A 130 -12.46 -23.08 0.88
C THR A 130 -12.07 -23.92 2.08
N PHE A 131 -11.54 -23.27 3.13
CA PHE A 131 -11.13 -23.93 4.37
C PHE A 131 -11.78 -23.26 5.58
N GLN A 132 -12.17 -24.06 6.55
CA GLN A 132 -12.59 -23.59 7.86
C GLN A 132 -11.52 -23.95 8.91
N CYS A 133 -11.18 -23.00 9.76
CA CYS A 133 -10.25 -23.17 10.86
C CYS A 133 -10.89 -22.78 12.19
N ALA A 134 -10.38 -23.29 13.31
CA ALA A 134 -10.88 -22.95 14.63
C ALA A 134 -10.26 -21.63 15.15
N THR A 135 -9.01 -21.35 14.74
CA THR A 135 -8.24 -20.20 15.21
C THR A 135 -7.64 -19.36 14.08
N VAL A 136 -7.37 -18.09 14.36
CA VAL A 136 -6.66 -17.18 13.44
C VAL A 136 -5.28 -17.72 13.09
N LYS A 137 -4.59 -18.37 14.04
CA LYS A 137 -3.25 -18.90 13.81
C LYS A 137 -3.25 -20.07 12.82
N GLU A 138 -4.24 -20.96 12.90
CA GLU A 138 -4.44 -22.03 11.91
C GLU A 138 -4.73 -21.47 10.53
N ALA A 139 -5.60 -20.45 10.44
CA ALA A 139 -5.89 -19.78 9.18
C ALA A 139 -4.63 -19.17 8.55
N GLN A 140 -3.85 -18.45 9.34
CA GLN A 140 -2.56 -17.88 8.92
C GLN A 140 -1.57 -18.96 8.46
N ASN A 141 -1.44 -20.08 9.19
CA ASN A 141 -0.57 -21.19 8.82
C ASN A 141 -1.00 -21.86 7.50
N THR A 142 -2.31 -21.95 7.26
CA THR A 142 -2.87 -22.51 6.02
C THR A 142 -2.52 -21.63 4.83
N VAL A 143 -2.69 -20.32 4.97
CA VAL A 143 -2.34 -19.33 3.94
C VAL A 143 -0.83 -19.25 3.73
N ASP A 144 -0.05 -19.31 4.80
CA ASP A 144 1.41 -19.32 4.76
C ASP A 144 1.93 -20.49 3.94
N LYS A 145 1.38 -21.70 4.15
CA LYS A 145 1.70 -22.91 3.38
C LYS A 145 1.36 -22.72 1.89
N TYR A 146 0.21 -22.14 1.59
CA TYR A 146 -0.23 -21.89 0.21
C TYR A 146 0.71 -20.91 -0.52
N LEU A 147 1.04 -19.78 0.10
CA LEU A 147 1.98 -18.79 -0.47
C LEU A 147 3.39 -19.36 -0.64
N ARG A 148 3.88 -20.19 0.30
CA ARG A 148 5.16 -20.91 0.13
C ARG A 148 5.12 -21.86 -1.07
N ALA A 149 4.01 -22.57 -1.27
CA ALA A 149 3.86 -23.45 -2.43
C ALA A 149 3.88 -22.66 -3.74
N ILE A 150 3.23 -21.49 -3.80
CA ILE A 150 3.33 -20.59 -4.95
C ILE A 150 4.80 -20.24 -5.23
N ARG A 151 5.54 -19.78 -4.21
CA ARG A 151 6.94 -19.38 -4.39
C ARG A 151 7.87 -20.52 -4.81
N GLN A 152 7.61 -21.73 -4.33
CA GLN A 152 8.40 -22.93 -4.66
C GLN A 152 8.18 -23.39 -6.10
N VAL A 153 6.92 -23.35 -6.57
CA VAL A 153 6.56 -23.76 -7.93
C VAL A 153 6.92 -22.67 -8.94
N ASP A 154 6.81 -21.41 -8.53
CA ASP A 154 6.89 -20.26 -9.41
C ASP A 154 7.92 -19.23 -8.93
N THR A 155 9.07 -19.22 -9.59
CA THR A 155 10.18 -18.30 -9.28
C THR A 155 10.09 -16.97 -10.02
N GLN A 156 9.18 -16.84 -11.00
CA GLN A 156 9.06 -15.65 -11.82
C GLN A 156 8.57 -14.46 -10.96
N PRO A 157 8.97 -13.21 -11.27
CA PRO A 157 8.58 -12.05 -10.48
C PRO A 157 7.05 -11.92 -10.34
N MET A 158 6.59 -11.75 -9.11
CA MET A 158 5.20 -11.45 -8.80
C MET A 158 5.13 -10.55 -7.56
N PHE A 159 4.16 -9.66 -7.52
CA PHE A 159 3.80 -8.92 -6.30
C PHE A 159 2.47 -9.40 -5.75
N ILE A 160 2.20 -9.08 -4.49
CA ILE A 160 0.92 -9.33 -3.85
C ILE A 160 0.21 -8.00 -3.62
N ALA A 161 -0.96 -7.83 -4.20
CA ALA A 161 -1.86 -6.74 -3.88
C ALA A 161 -2.59 -7.06 -2.56
N VAL A 162 -2.34 -6.29 -1.52
CA VAL A 162 -2.81 -6.54 -0.15
C VAL A 162 -3.95 -5.60 0.19
N HIS A 163 -5.09 -6.16 0.53
CA HIS A 163 -6.23 -5.46 1.09
C HIS A 163 -6.50 -6.00 2.49
N SER A 164 -6.20 -5.20 3.52
CA SER A 164 -6.41 -5.60 4.92
C SER A 164 -6.57 -4.40 5.85
N ASN A 165 -7.40 -4.59 6.88
CA ASN A 165 -7.56 -3.66 7.99
C ASN A 165 -6.42 -3.72 9.02
N GLU A 166 -5.51 -4.70 8.90
CA GLU A 166 -4.30 -4.83 9.72
C GLU A 166 -3.10 -4.13 9.10
N GLN A 167 -2.12 -3.77 9.92
CA GLN A 167 -0.85 -3.22 9.43
C GLN A 167 -0.02 -4.28 8.70
N THR A 168 0.72 -3.88 7.67
CA THR A 168 1.62 -4.79 6.91
C THR A 168 2.61 -5.53 7.80
N SER A 169 3.11 -4.88 8.86
CA SER A 169 4.00 -5.51 9.84
C SER A 169 3.33 -6.63 10.63
N ALA A 170 2.04 -6.49 10.97
CA ALA A 170 1.24 -7.51 11.64
C ALA A 170 0.93 -8.68 10.71
N LEU A 171 0.59 -8.38 9.44
CA LEU A 171 0.41 -9.38 8.38
C LEU A 171 1.64 -10.27 8.22
N MET A 172 2.82 -9.66 8.04
CA MET A 172 4.09 -10.37 7.88
C MET A 172 4.54 -11.13 9.15
N LYS A 173 4.03 -10.77 10.34
CA LYS A 173 4.22 -11.56 11.57
C LYS A 173 3.31 -12.79 11.59
N GLY A 174 2.08 -12.65 11.11
CA GLY A 174 1.11 -13.74 11.03
C GLY A 174 1.45 -14.78 9.96
N VAL A 175 1.74 -14.30 8.75
CA VAL A 175 2.02 -15.08 7.54
C VAL A 175 3.43 -14.71 7.07
N GLN A 176 4.41 -15.56 7.37
CA GLN A 176 5.83 -15.23 7.15
C GLN A 176 6.19 -15.18 5.67
N SER A 177 5.56 -16.03 4.86
CA SER A 177 5.81 -16.09 3.41
C SER A 177 5.44 -14.81 2.66
N LEU A 178 4.64 -13.90 3.24
CA LEU A 178 4.40 -12.58 2.67
C LEU A 178 5.71 -11.77 2.50
N LYS A 179 6.73 -12.02 3.33
CA LYS A 179 8.04 -11.34 3.24
C LYS A 179 8.82 -11.68 1.97
N GLU A 180 8.45 -12.77 1.29
CA GLU A 180 9.13 -13.23 0.07
C GLU A 180 8.60 -12.52 -1.19
N PHE A 181 7.57 -11.70 -1.05
CA PHE A 181 6.93 -10.98 -2.15
C PHE A 181 6.96 -9.48 -1.92
N PRO A 182 7.14 -8.66 -2.98
CA PRO A 182 6.77 -7.26 -2.95
C PRO A 182 5.28 -7.12 -2.63
N LEU A 183 4.94 -6.29 -1.64
CA LEU A 183 3.57 -6.05 -1.22
C LEU A 183 3.11 -4.67 -1.70
N VAL A 184 1.94 -4.61 -2.34
CA VAL A 184 1.30 -3.37 -2.79
C VAL A 184 -0.01 -3.22 -2.02
N ARG A 185 -0.11 -2.22 -1.15
CA ARG A 185 -1.30 -2.05 -0.31
C ARG A 185 -2.40 -1.33 -1.08
N ILE A 186 -3.61 -1.88 -1.06
CA ILE A 186 -4.81 -1.23 -1.59
C ILE A 186 -5.46 -0.45 -0.46
N HIS A 187 -5.51 0.86 -0.62
CA HIS A 187 -6.05 1.78 0.38
C HIS A 187 -7.55 1.99 0.19
N CYS A 188 -8.31 0.91 0.39
CA CYS A 188 -9.77 0.92 0.38
C CYS A 188 -10.22 0.41 1.76
N PRO A 189 -10.81 1.23 2.64
CA PRO A 189 -11.20 0.76 3.97
C PRO A 189 -12.45 -0.13 3.91
N GLU A 190 -12.46 -1.19 4.71
CA GLU A 190 -13.65 -1.97 5.01
C GLU A 190 -14.43 -1.34 6.19
N PRO A 191 -15.76 -1.52 6.28
CA PRO A 191 -16.53 -1.13 7.46
C PRO A 191 -15.99 -1.80 8.73
N THR A 192 -15.98 -1.09 9.86
CA THR A 192 -15.41 -1.59 11.13
C THR A 192 -16.19 -2.72 11.79
N ASN A 193 -17.44 -2.92 11.38
CA ASN A 193 -18.37 -3.89 11.96
C ASN A 193 -18.84 -4.92 10.93
N LEU A 194 -17.99 -5.30 9.98
CA LEU A 194 -18.36 -6.14 8.83
C LEU A 194 -19.01 -7.48 9.23
N PHE A 195 -18.52 -8.12 10.30
CA PHE A 195 -19.10 -9.39 10.78
C PHE A 195 -20.33 -9.20 11.69
N SER A 196 -20.69 -7.96 12.01
CA SER A 196 -21.86 -7.65 12.85
C SER A 196 -23.15 -7.53 12.04
N ALA A 197 -23.05 -7.46 10.71
CA ALA A 197 -24.19 -7.41 9.82
C ALA A 197 -24.94 -8.74 9.79
N LEU A 198 -26.27 -8.70 9.73
CA LEU A 198 -27.07 -9.88 9.39
C LEU A 198 -26.63 -10.40 8.02
N ASP A 199 -26.50 -11.72 7.88
CA ASP A 199 -26.07 -12.38 6.63
C ASP A 199 -24.60 -12.11 6.22
N TRP A 200 -23.72 -11.77 7.17
CA TRP A 200 -22.29 -11.56 6.91
C TRP A 200 -21.62 -12.74 6.20
N GLN A 201 -22.03 -13.99 6.47
CA GLN A 201 -21.47 -15.20 5.85
C GLN A 201 -21.66 -15.23 4.32
N ARG A 202 -22.77 -14.68 3.80
CA ARG A 202 -23.00 -14.57 2.35
C ARG A 202 -22.34 -13.32 1.78
N ASN A 203 -22.34 -12.23 2.54
CA ASN A 203 -21.84 -10.94 2.09
C ASN A 203 -20.31 -10.87 2.03
N VAL A 204 -19.60 -11.50 2.97
CA VAL A 204 -18.13 -11.43 3.04
C VAL A 204 -17.47 -12.03 1.79
N PRO A 205 -17.80 -13.25 1.32
CA PRO A 205 -17.20 -13.81 0.10
C PRO A 205 -17.49 -12.96 -1.13
N ARG A 206 -18.72 -12.44 -1.24
CA ARG A 206 -19.13 -11.52 -2.29
C ARG A 206 -18.28 -10.24 -2.27
N ARG A 207 -18.03 -9.67 -1.08
CA ARG A 207 -17.17 -8.49 -0.92
C ARG A 207 -15.72 -8.78 -1.30
N ILE A 208 -15.16 -9.90 -0.86
CA ILE A 208 -13.79 -10.32 -1.25
C ILE A 208 -13.65 -10.34 -2.77
N ILE A 209 -14.61 -10.97 -3.46
CA ILE A 209 -14.63 -11.05 -4.92
C ILE A 209 -14.77 -9.66 -5.57
N LYS A 210 -15.67 -8.81 -5.06
CA LYS A 210 -15.80 -7.43 -5.55
C LYS A 210 -14.50 -6.63 -5.38
N HIS A 211 -13.85 -6.73 -4.22
CA HIS A 211 -12.59 -6.06 -3.97
C HIS A 211 -11.46 -6.61 -4.83
N TYR A 212 -11.45 -7.91 -5.11
CA TYR A 212 -10.56 -8.51 -6.09
C TYR A 212 -10.74 -7.89 -7.47
N PHE A 213 -11.97 -7.78 -7.98
CA PHE A 213 -12.21 -7.15 -9.28
C PHE A 213 -11.86 -5.66 -9.28
N ASN A 214 -12.22 -4.93 -8.24
CA ASN A 214 -11.86 -3.52 -8.10
C ASN A 214 -10.34 -3.31 -7.98
N SER A 215 -9.60 -4.30 -7.49
CA SER A 215 -8.14 -4.21 -7.39
C SER A 215 -7.46 -3.97 -8.73
N PHE A 216 -8.04 -4.45 -9.84
CA PHE A 216 -7.51 -4.19 -11.17
C PHE A 216 -7.55 -2.70 -11.54
N VAL A 217 -8.62 -2.01 -11.14
CA VAL A 217 -8.78 -0.57 -11.34
C VAL A 217 -7.77 0.20 -10.47
N TYR A 218 -7.73 -0.11 -9.18
CA TYR A 218 -6.79 0.54 -8.26
C TYR A 218 -5.33 0.35 -8.70
N LEU A 219 -4.95 -0.87 -9.08
CA LEU A 219 -3.58 -1.16 -9.52
C LEU A 219 -3.24 -0.47 -10.84
N HIS A 220 -4.21 -0.36 -11.76
CA HIS A 220 -4.02 0.41 -12.98
C HIS A 220 -3.68 1.87 -12.64
N ASP A 221 -4.47 2.51 -11.78
CA ASP A 221 -4.24 3.90 -11.39
C ASP A 221 -2.95 4.07 -10.59
N TYR A 222 -2.64 3.15 -9.68
CA TYR A 222 -1.40 3.16 -8.91
C TYR A 222 -0.16 3.06 -9.79
N VAL A 223 -0.21 2.30 -10.89
CA VAL A 223 0.89 2.27 -11.87
C VAL A 223 1.02 3.63 -12.56
N GLN A 224 -0.08 4.29 -12.93
CA GLN A 224 -0.02 5.64 -13.52
C GLN A 224 0.57 6.66 -12.53
N TYR A 225 0.11 6.65 -11.27
CA TYR A 225 0.66 7.51 -10.23
C TYR A 225 2.14 7.22 -9.98
N SER A 226 2.54 5.94 -9.95
CA SER A 226 3.93 5.53 -9.76
C SER A 226 4.84 6.05 -10.88
N ARG A 227 4.37 5.99 -12.13
CA ARG A 227 5.09 6.53 -13.29
C ARG A 227 5.20 8.06 -13.24
N TYR A 228 4.10 8.74 -12.91
CA TYR A 228 4.05 10.20 -12.84
C TYR A 228 4.90 10.76 -11.68
N LEU A 229 4.73 10.21 -10.48
CA LEU A 229 5.46 10.61 -9.28
C LEU A 229 6.87 10.01 -9.20
N ARG A 230 7.22 9.10 -10.11
CA ARG A 230 8.47 8.32 -10.06
C ARG A 230 8.69 7.69 -8.68
N ILE A 231 7.71 6.91 -8.22
CA ILE A 231 7.79 6.15 -6.98
C ILE A 231 7.57 4.67 -7.25
N PRO A 232 8.15 3.75 -6.46
CA PRO A 232 7.85 2.34 -6.60
C PRO A 232 6.38 2.03 -6.28
N LEU A 233 5.78 1.08 -6.99
CA LEU A 233 4.37 0.68 -6.83
C LEU A 233 4.03 0.26 -5.39
N GLY A 234 4.96 -0.40 -4.70
CA GLY A 234 4.79 -0.80 -3.29
C GLY A 234 4.78 0.36 -2.29
N ASN A 235 5.20 1.55 -2.72
CA ASN A 235 5.30 2.77 -1.90
C ASN A 235 4.19 3.77 -2.21
N VAL A 236 3.15 3.39 -2.96
CA VAL A 236 1.98 4.26 -3.18
C VAL A 236 1.26 4.47 -1.83
N PRO A 237 1.12 5.71 -1.36
CA PRO A 237 0.53 6.03 -0.07
C PRO A 237 -1.01 6.00 -0.12
N ALA A 238 -1.65 6.06 1.04
CA ALA A 238 -3.11 6.17 1.13
C ALA A 238 -3.60 7.52 0.62
N ASP A 239 -2.94 8.61 1.02
CA ASP A 239 -3.16 9.95 0.49
C ASP A 239 -2.09 10.29 -0.54
N ILE A 240 -2.41 10.05 -1.81
CA ILE A 240 -1.52 10.30 -2.95
C ILE A 240 -1.33 11.79 -3.18
N SER A 241 -2.36 12.60 -2.93
CA SER A 241 -2.32 14.04 -3.19
C SER A 241 -1.37 14.74 -2.23
N LEU A 242 -1.48 14.45 -0.93
CA LEU A 242 -0.59 15.02 0.08
C LEU A 242 0.87 14.60 -0.16
N PHE A 243 1.08 13.30 -0.36
CA PHE A 243 2.43 12.78 -0.60
C PHE A 243 3.05 13.31 -1.90
N ALA A 244 2.27 13.49 -2.96
CA ALA A 244 2.76 14.07 -4.20
C ALA A 244 3.24 15.51 -3.99
N ALA A 245 2.49 16.31 -3.23
CA ALA A 245 2.89 17.67 -2.89
C ALA A 245 4.21 17.70 -2.11
N ASP A 246 4.32 16.87 -1.06
CA ASP A 246 5.54 16.76 -0.25
C ASP A 246 6.74 16.30 -1.10
N LEU A 247 6.54 15.29 -1.94
CA LEU A 247 7.59 14.74 -2.80
C LEU A 247 8.07 15.76 -3.83
N PHE A 248 7.15 16.46 -4.51
CA PHE A 248 7.53 17.48 -5.48
C PHE A 248 8.22 18.66 -4.81
N TYR A 249 7.73 19.10 -3.64
CA TYR A 249 8.35 20.17 -2.90
C TYR A 249 9.77 19.81 -2.45
N ALA A 250 9.94 18.62 -1.87
CA ALA A 250 11.25 18.10 -1.48
C ALA A 250 12.21 18.02 -2.69
N ARG A 251 11.76 17.51 -3.83
CA ARG A 251 12.57 17.46 -5.06
C ARG A 251 13.02 18.85 -5.52
N HIS A 252 12.14 19.84 -5.44
CA HIS A 252 12.49 21.22 -5.78
C HIS A 252 13.52 21.78 -4.81
N LEU A 253 13.32 21.61 -3.50
CA LEU A 253 14.29 22.05 -2.49
C LEU A 253 15.67 21.43 -2.74
N THR A 254 15.74 20.10 -2.90
CA THR A 254 17.00 19.40 -3.17
C THR A 254 17.65 19.88 -4.48
N LYS A 255 16.87 20.08 -5.54
CA LYS A 255 17.39 20.59 -6.84
C LYS A 255 18.05 21.96 -6.70
N PHE A 256 17.53 22.83 -5.84
CA PHE A 256 18.07 24.17 -5.61
C PHE A 256 19.05 24.24 -4.43
N GLY A 257 19.44 23.11 -3.85
CA GLY A 257 20.41 23.06 -2.75
C GLY A 257 19.87 23.54 -1.40
N HIS A 258 18.54 23.50 -1.22
CA HIS A 258 17.90 23.77 0.06
C HIS A 258 17.84 22.51 0.94
N VAL A 259 17.86 22.75 2.25
CA VAL A 259 17.75 21.73 3.29
C VAL A 259 16.30 21.27 3.45
N LEU A 260 16.11 19.98 3.69
CA LEU A 260 14.81 19.40 4.02
C LEU A 260 14.50 19.49 5.52
N TRP A 261 13.51 20.30 5.87
CA TRP A 261 12.86 20.37 7.19
C TRP A 261 11.88 19.22 7.50
N ILE A 262 12.02 18.06 6.85
CA ILE A 262 11.10 16.92 6.97
C ILE A 262 11.33 16.20 8.30
N SER A 263 10.23 15.87 8.99
CA SER A 263 10.22 15.06 10.21
C SER A 263 9.02 14.11 10.20
N PRO A 264 9.12 12.93 10.83
CA PRO A 264 7.96 12.07 11.10
C PRO A 264 7.06 12.62 12.22
N LEU A 265 7.49 13.70 12.89
CA LEU A 265 6.74 14.34 13.95
C LEU A 265 5.89 15.49 13.40
N ILE A 266 5.02 16.02 14.25
CA ILE A 266 4.18 17.19 13.94
C ILE A 266 5.04 18.46 13.76
N ARG A 267 6.31 18.44 14.21
CA ARG A 267 7.21 19.59 14.14
C ARG A 267 8.27 19.37 13.05
N PRO A 268 8.64 20.42 12.30
CA PRO A 268 9.72 20.33 11.33
C PRO A 268 11.08 20.04 11.99
N ASP A 269 12.00 19.48 11.23
CA ASP A 269 13.40 19.36 11.64
C ASP A 269 14.07 20.74 11.59
N LEU A 270 14.45 21.26 12.76
CA LEU A 270 15.09 22.57 12.93
C LEU A 270 16.54 22.42 13.41
N GLY A 271 17.15 21.27 13.15
CA GLY A 271 18.56 21.05 13.45
C GLY A 271 18.87 20.89 14.94
N GLY A 272 17.92 20.40 15.73
CA GLY A 272 18.04 20.21 17.18
C GLY A 272 17.48 21.35 18.03
N LYS A 273 16.80 22.33 17.40
CA LYS A 273 16.17 23.50 18.06
C LYS A 273 14.64 23.42 18.07
N GLU A 274 14.06 22.23 17.87
CA GLU A 274 12.61 22.03 17.71
C GLU A 274 11.81 22.37 18.98
N LEU A 275 12.49 22.44 20.13
CA LEU A 275 11.92 22.75 21.44
C LEU A 275 12.26 24.17 21.93
N ASP A 276 13.15 24.87 21.24
CA ASP A 276 13.69 26.16 21.72
C ASP A 276 12.71 27.32 21.55
N ASP A 277 11.78 27.21 20.60
CA ASP A 277 10.71 28.19 20.42
C ASP A 277 9.38 27.70 21.01
N TRP A 278 9.05 28.20 22.20
CA TRP A 278 7.81 27.87 22.89
C TRP A 278 6.57 28.50 22.23
N ARG A 279 6.71 29.56 21.41
CA ARG A 279 5.59 30.19 20.68
C ARG A 279 5.09 29.29 19.56
N ILE A 280 6.01 28.55 18.95
CA ILE A 280 5.71 27.47 18.01
C ILE A 280 4.84 26.42 18.74
N GLY A 281 5.21 26.02 19.96
CA GLY A 281 4.49 25.01 20.74
C GLY A 281 3.02 25.31 21.10
N SER A 282 2.62 26.58 21.23
CA SER A 282 1.22 26.96 21.54
C SER A 282 0.30 27.01 20.33
N ASP A 283 0.83 27.32 19.15
CA ASP A 283 0.03 27.55 17.93
C ASP A 283 -0.21 26.26 17.11
N TRP A 284 0.71 25.28 17.14
CA TRP A 284 0.52 24.02 16.40
C TRP A 284 -0.59 23.11 16.95
N ASN A 285 -1.01 23.30 18.21
CA ASN A 285 -2.17 22.57 18.75
C ASN A 285 -3.48 22.93 18.02
N TYR A 286 -3.54 24.09 17.35
CA TYR A 286 -4.71 24.52 16.58
C TYR A 286 -4.64 24.17 15.08
N SER A 287 -3.45 23.82 14.56
CA SER A 287 -3.23 23.55 13.13
C SER A 287 -2.96 22.06 12.82
N ALA A 288 -3.02 21.19 13.83
CA ALA A 288 -2.88 19.76 13.62
C ALA A 288 -4.16 19.17 12.99
N VAL A 289 -4.05 18.69 11.75
CA VAL A 289 -5.07 17.80 11.16
C VAL A 289 -4.97 16.47 11.89
N THR A 290 -5.87 16.26 12.85
CA THR A 290 -6.04 14.97 13.51
C THR A 290 -7.13 14.20 12.79
N ASP A 291 -6.93 12.89 12.54
CA ASP A 291 -7.92 11.97 11.98
C ASP A 291 -9.14 11.71 12.90
N ARG A 292 -9.34 12.55 13.92
CA ARG A 292 -10.49 12.46 14.83
C ARG A 292 -11.42 13.63 14.51
N PRO A 293 -12.72 13.39 14.30
CA PRO A 293 -13.65 14.50 14.11
C PRO A 293 -13.77 15.25 15.44
N PRO A 294 -13.33 16.51 15.58
CA PRO A 294 -13.50 17.25 16.81
C PRO A 294 -14.83 18.00 16.71
N ALA A 295 -15.89 17.33 17.17
CA ALA A 295 -17.23 17.87 17.40
C ALA A 295 -18.07 18.35 16.19
N ILE A 296 -19.37 18.14 16.32
CA ILE A 296 -20.40 18.73 15.44
C ILE A 296 -20.69 20.13 15.97
N VAL A 297 -20.39 21.16 15.16
CA VAL A 297 -20.83 22.53 15.42
C VAL A 297 -21.89 22.90 14.39
N ASN A 298 -23.12 23.11 14.86
CA ASN A 298 -24.22 23.56 14.01
C ASN A 298 -24.14 25.07 13.80
N HIS A 299 -23.56 25.49 12.68
CA HIS A 299 -23.71 26.87 12.20
C HIS A 299 -24.30 26.84 10.79
N SER A 300 -25.57 27.22 10.69
CA SER A 300 -26.20 27.59 9.42
C SER A 300 -25.37 28.66 8.73
N ARG A 301 -24.80 28.36 7.55
CA ARG A 301 -24.19 29.35 6.65
C ARG A 301 -24.45 29.01 5.18
N LEU A 302 -24.73 30.08 4.42
CA LEU A 302 -24.90 30.10 2.97
C LEU A 302 -23.74 29.37 2.26
N SER A 303 -24.10 28.52 1.29
CA SER A 303 -23.17 27.95 0.33
C SER A 303 -23.03 28.87 -0.88
N LEU A 304 -21.91 29.58 -0.97
CA LEU A 304 -21.36 30.07 -2.24
C LEU A 304 -20.09 29.28 -2.52
N SER A 305 -20.14 28.45 -3.56
CA SER A 305 -19.01 27.67 -4.05
C SER A 305 -18.08 28.56 -4.88
N CYS A 306 -16.91 28.90 -4.34
CA CYS A 306 -15.77 29.35 -5.14
C CYS A 306 -14.69 28.27 -5.06
N SER A 307 -14.59 27.47 -6.11
CA SER A 307 -13.46 26.57 -6.37
C SER A 307 -12.25 27.40 -6.82
N GLY A 308 -11.17 27.35 -6.03
CA GLY A 308 -9.82 27.75 -6.44
C GLY A 308 -9.61 29.23 -6.73
N PHE A 309 -9.39 30.04 -5.69
CA PHE A 309 -8.69 31.31 -5.88
C PHE A 309 -7.19 31.02 -5.95
N PHE A 310 -6.65 31.05 -7.18
CA PHE A 310 -5.26 31.41 -7.40
C PHE A 310 -5.21 32.93 -7.42
N ASP A 311 -4.46 33.51 -6.49
CA ASP A 311 -3.77 34.80 -6.66
C ASP A 311 -2.27 34.53 -6.45
#